data_AF-A0AA85BVI7-F1
#
_entry.id   AF-A0AA85BVI7-F1
#
_cell.length_a   1.000
_cell.length_b   1.000
_cell.length_c   1.000
_cell.angle_alpha   90.00
_cell.angle_beta   90.00
_cell.angle_gamma   90.00
#
_symmetry.space_group_name_H-M   'P 1'
#
loop_
_entity.id
_entity.type
_entity.pdbx_description
1 polymer ?
#
loop_
_entity_poly.entity_id
_entity_poly.type
_entity_poly.pdbx_seq_one_letter_code
_entity_poly.pdbx_strand_id
1 'polypeptide(L)'
;MSDELLLLDAQCAFILGQHQLALKTIQKLKSGSSDVELQSNVLTYQVYIAQKKYGVVLDEIPEDANEPELKLLRLLATYLSKGVSEDAVVKQLDRILEQHMDLSQSAIVIAATIYLHLDMVEYALKTLNNGSDTYCNALTVQCLLHMNRCDLAGKAVRRMQTADEDSLAAQLASALYYVKKGGDQLQEAIHIYEELKEKHGPSTLLLNGQAAALMGMNNWVEAEPVLQEAIDLDGNNPDTIVNMIVVYHHLGKPAETINRLISQLRDCCKDHPFLVDYVEKEDEFTRCAKHYAPSVPG
;
A
#
# COMPACT_ATOMS: atom_id res chain seq x y z
N MET A 1 -27.82 -5.90 -11.17
CA MET A 1 -26.88 -4.95 -10.55
C MET A 1 -26.53 -3.93 -11.61
N SER A 2 -26.55 -2.64 -11.28
CA SER A 2 -26.02 -1.60 -12.14
C SER A 2 -24.51 -1.83 -12.33
N ASP A 3 -23.97 -1.50 -13.50
CA ASP A 3 -22.53 -1.61 -13.76
C ASP A 3 -21.70 -0.75 -12.78
N GLU A 4 -22.26 0.37 -12.30
CA GLU A 4 -21.68 1.21 -11.24
C GLU A 4 -21.46 0.48 -9.91
N LEU A 5 -22.41 -0.37 -9.48
CA LEU A 5 -22.27 -1.13 -8.24
C LEU A 5 -21.19 -2.20 -8.37
N LEU A 6 -21.12 -2.86 -9.54
CA LEU A 6 -20.07 -3.84 -9.83
C LEU A 6 -18.69 -3.20 -9.88
N LEU A 7 -18.59 -1.97 -10.40
CA LEU A 7 -17.33 -1.22 -10.39
C LEU A 7 -16.90 -0.88 -8.97
N LEU A 8 -17.84 -0.44 -8.11
CA LEU A 8 -17.56 -0.18 -6.70
C LEU A 8 -17.12 -1.45 -5.97
N ASP A 9 -17.76 -2.59 -6.22
CA ASP A 9 -17.37 -3.89 -5.65
C ASP A 9 -15.96 -4.31 -6.10
N ALA A 10 -15.63 -4.09 -7.38
CA ALA A 10 -14.30 -4.36 -7.92
C ALA A 10 -13.23 -3.44 -7.30
N GLN A 11 -13.56 -2.17 -7.09
CA GLN A 11 -12.68 -1.20 -6.46
C GLN A 11 -12.44 -1.52 -4.99
N CYS A 12 -13.50 -1.93 -4.25
CA CYS A 12 -13.36 -2.43 -2.89
C CYS A 12 -12.43 -3.64 -2.82
N ALA A 13 -12.62 -4.62 -3.70
CA ALA A 13 -11.75 -5.79 -3.77
C ALA A 13 -10.30 -5.43 -4.10
N PHE A 14 -10.07 -4.45 -4.98
CA PHE A 14 -8.72 -3.97 -5.29
C PHE A 14 -8.05 -3.33 -4.08
N ILE A 15 -8.73 -2.43 -3.38
CA ILE A 15 -8.21 -1.72 -2.20
C ILE A 15 -7.90 -2.69 -1.06
N LEU A 16 -8.72 -3.73 -0.89
CA LEU A 16 -8.49 -4.77 0.10
C LEU A 16 -7.36 -5.75 -0.28
N GLY A 17 -6.72 -5.60 -1.43
CA GLY A 17 -5.67 -6.49 -1.91
C GLY A 17 -6.19 -7.81 -2.49
N GLN A 18 -7.50 -7.97 -2.66
CA GLN A 18 -8.14 -9.15 -3.24
C GLN A 18 -8.09 -9.10 -4.78
N HIS A 19 -6.88 -9.06 -5.34
CA HIS A 19 -6.62 -8.81 -6.76
C HIS A 19 -7.36 -9.77 -7.71
N GLN A 20 -7.45 -11.05 -7.37
CA GLN A 20 -8.15 -12.05 -8.19
C GLN A 20 -9.67 -11.84 -8.16
N LEU A 21 -10.22 -11.40 -7.03
CA LEU A 21 -11.64 -11.08 -6.93
C LEU A 21 -11.96 -9.83 -7.75
N ALA A 22 -11.11 -8.80 -7.66
CA ALA A 22 -11.25 -7.58 -8.45
C ALA A 22 -11.33 -7.89 -9.96
N LEU A 23 -10.37 -8.65 -10.51
CA LEU A 23 -10.38 -9.04 -11.94
C LEU A 23 -11.64 -9.83 -12.34
N LYS A 24 -12.07 -10.79 -11.50
CA LYS A 24 -13.29 -11.57 -11.76
C LYS A 24 -14.55 -10.71 -11.74
N THR A 25 -14.59 -9.68 -10.90
CA THR A 25 -15.73 -8.74 -10.84
C THR A 25 -15.73 -7.82 -12.04
N ILE A 26 -14.56 -7.30 -12.44
CA ILE A 26 -14.40 -6.48 -13.65
C ILE A 26 -14.87 -7.22 -14.91
N GLN A 27 -14.52 -8.50 -15.05
CA GLN A 27 -14.95 -9.34 -16.20
C GLN A 27 -16.47 -9.52 -16.33
N LYS A 28 -17.24 -9.23 -15.27
CA LYS A 28 -18.72 -9.31 -15.30
C LYS A 28 -19.38 -8.02 -15.79
N LEU A 29 -18.63 -6.93 -15.88
CA LEU A 29 -19.13 -5.64 -16.37
C LEU A 29 -19.53 -5.77 -17.84
N LYS A 30 -20.68 -5.19 -18.19
CA LYS A 30 -21.09 -5.07 -19.58
C LYS A 30 -20.56 -3.74 -20.09
N SER A 31 -19.56 -3.76 -20.96
CA SER A 31 -19.00 -2.57 -21.62
C SER A 31 -20.04 -1.93 -22.55
N GLY A 32 -20.92 -1.11 -21.97
CA GLY A 32 -22.00 -0.41 -22.67
C GLY A 32 -21.76 1.09 -22.86
N SER A 33 -20.89 1.71 -22.04
CA SER A 33 -20.51 3.12 -22.14
C SER A 33 -18.99 3.29 -22.15
N SER A 34 -18.50 4.29 -22.88
CA SER A 34 -17.06 4.59 -23.01
C SER A 34 -16.41 4.92 -21.66
N ASP A 35 -17.16 5.49 -20.72
CA ASP A 35 -16.65 5.87 -19.39
C ASP A 35 -16.47 4.65 -18.47
N VAL A 36 -17.45 3.74 -18.45
CA VAL A 36 -17.35 2.49 -17.67
C VAL A 36 -16.24 1.59 -18.22
N GLU A 37 -16.04 1.59 -19.54
CA GLU A 37 -14.93 0.87 -20.17
C GLU A 37 -13.56 1.44 -19.75
N LEU A 38 -13.42 2.77 -19.75
CA LEU A 38 -12.19 3.42 -19.28
C LEU A 38 -11.91 3.10 -17.80
N GLN A 39 -12.92 3.23 -16.92
CA GLN A 39 -12.78 2.94 -15.49
C GLN A 39 -12.42 1.47 -15.23
N SER A 40 -13.05 0.55 -15.97
CA SER A 40 -12.73 -0.89 -15.95
C SER A 40 -11.28 -1.16 -16.35
N ASN A 41 -10.80 -0.52 -17.42
CA ASN A 41 -9.43 -0.66 -17.90
C ASN A 41 -8.43 -0.11 -16.89
N VAL A 42 -8.67 1.11 -16.39
CA VAL A 42 -7.84 1.74 -15.35
C VAL A 42 -7.69 0.84 -14.13
N LEU A 43 -8.80 0.29 -13.62
CA LEU A 43 -8.78 -0.61 -12.47
C LEU A 43 -8.05 -1.94 -12.79
N THR A 44 -8.23 -2.49 -13.99
CA THR A 44 -7.54 -3.70 -14.43
C THR A 44 -6.02 -3.50 -14.43
N TYR A 45 -5.54 -2.38 -14.99
CA TYR A 45 -4.13 -2.05 -15.01
C TYR A 45 -3.58 -1.77 -13.60
N GLN A 46 -4.33 -1.09 -12.73
CA GLN A 46 -3.96 -0.94 -11.32
C GLN A 46 -3.77 -2.29 -10.63
N VAL A 47 -4.65 -3.26 -10.89
CA VAL A 47 -4.51 -4.63 -10.35
C VAL A 47 -3.25 -5.31 -10.91
N TYR A 48 -2.94 -5.17 -12.20
CA TYR A 48 -1.71 -5.73 -12.77
C TYR A 48 -0.45 -5.09 -12.21
N ILE A 49 -0.44 -3.78 -11.97
CA ILE A 49 0.66 -3.08 -11.29
C ILE A 49 0.83 -3.63 -9.87
N ALA A 50 -0.26 -3.80 -9.11
CA ALA A 50 -0.22 -4.37 -7.76
C ALA A 50 0.32 -5.81 -7.74
N GLN A 51 0.01 -6.60 -8.77
CA GLN A 51 0.56 -7.95 -8.96
C GLN A 51 2.00 -7.97 -9.51
N LYS A 52 2.66 -6.81 -9.65
CA LYS A 52 3.99 -6.65 -10.25
C LYS A 52 4.10 -7.12 -11.71
N LYS A 53 2.97 -7.18 -12.43
CA LYS A 53 2.90 -7.54 -13.86
C LYS A 53 3.08 -6.31 -14.74
N TYR A 54 4.18 -5.59 -14.55
CA TYR A 54 4.45 -4.33 -15.25
C TYR A 54 4.52 -4.51 -16.77
N GLY A 55 5.08 -5.62 -17.25
CA GLY A 55 5.19 -5.90 -18.69
C GLY A 55 3.84 -5.89 -19.40
N VAL A 56 2.80 -6.50 -18.81
CA VAL A 56 1.44 -6.50 -19.39
C VAL A 56 0.91 -5.08 -19.57
N VAL A 57 1.10 -4.23 -18.56
CA VAL A 57 0.67 -2.83 -18.61
C VAL A 57 1.44 -2.03 -19.67
N LEU A 58 2.73 -2.29 -19.83
CA LEU A 58 3.58 -1.64 -20.83
C LEU A 58 3.31 -2.15 -22.26
N ASP A 59 2.82 -3.38 -22.42
CA ASP A 59 2.49 -3.94 -23.73
C ASP A 59 1.07 -3.51 -24.17
N GLU A 60 0.13 -3.41 -23.23
CA GLU A 60 -1.29 -3.12 -23.52
C GLU A 60 -1.60 -1.62 -23.57
N ILE A 61 -0.90 -0.76 -22.82
CA ILE A 61 -1.12 0.70 -22.85
C ILE A 61 -0.17 1.36 -23.87
N PRO A 62 -0.67 1.96 -24.97
CA PRO A 62 0.16 2.66 -25.94
C PRO A 62 0.84 3.92 -25.37
N GLU A 63 1.98 4.31 -25.94
CA GLU A 63 2.69 5.55 -25.55
C GLU A 63 1.92 6.83 -25.91
N ASP A 64 1.12 6.76 -26.96
CA ASP A 64 0.28 7.84 -27.49
C ASP A 64 -1.15 7.82 -26.92
N ALA A 65 -1.39 7.08 -25.84
CA ALA A 65 -2.70 7.06 -25.16
C ALA A 65 -3.18 8.49 -24.85
N ASN A 66 -4.40 8.84 -25.26
CA ASN A 66 -4.92 10.19 -25.04
C ASN A 66 -5.32 10.42 -23.58
N GLU A 67 -5.80 9.37 -22.91
CA GLU A 67 -6.34 9.46 -21.55
C GLU A 67 -5.22 9.63 -20.50
N PRO A 68 -5.34 10.63 -19.60
CA PRO A 68 -4.31 10.92 -18.60
C PRO A 68 -4.11 9.75 -17.63
N GLU A 69 -5.17 9.03 -17.26
CA GLU A 69 -5.11 7.88 -16.34
C GLU A 69 -4.20 6.78 -16.90
N LEU A 70 -4.33 6.46 -18.19
CA LEU A 70 -3.55 5.43 -18.84
C LEU A 70 -2.08 5.84 -18.99
N LYS A 71 -1.82 7.10 -19.35
CA LYS A 71 -0.46 7.67 -19.38
C LYS A 71 0.22 7.59 -18.01
N LEU A 72 -0.50 7.96 -16.95
CA LEU A 72 0.00 7.90 -15.58
C LEU A 72 0.27 6.46 -15.12
N LEU A 73 -0.61 5.51 -15.44
CA LEU A 73 -0.41 4.09 -15.14
C LEU A 73 0.80 3.51 -15.88
N ARG A 74 0.96 3.83 -17.17
CA ARG A 74 2.14 3.45 -17.96
C ARG A 74 3.42 4.03 -17.35
N LEU A 75 3.40 5.31 -16.95
CA LEU A 75 4.53 5.96 -16.29
C LEU A 75 4.88 5.28 -14.95
N LEU A 76 3.88 4.97 -14.13
CA LEU A 76 4.04 4.25 -12.87
C LEU A 76 4.64 2.84 -13.10
N ALA A 77 4.12 2.08 -14.07
CA ALA A 77 4.65 0.77 -14.42
C ALA A 77 6.10 0.84 -14.95
N THR A 78 6.43 1.88 -15.72
CA THR A 78 7.78 2.14 -16.22
C THR A 78 8.75 2.44 -15.08
N TYR A 79 8.32 3.25 -14.11
CA TYR A 79 9.13 3.56 -12.92
C TYR A 79 9.34 2.31 -12.06
N LEU A 80 8.28 1.57 -11.73
CA LEU A 80 8.36 0.40 -10.86
C LEU A 80 9.11 -0.78 -11.48
N SER A 81 9.15 -0.88 -12.82
CA SER A 81 10.02 -1.84 -13.53
C SER A 81 11.49 -1.41 -13.59
N LYS A 82 11.86 -0.29 -12.95
CA LYS A 82 13.20 0.34 -12.97
C LYS A 82 13.67 0.70 -14.39
N GLY A 83 12.73 1.00 -15.28
CA GLY A 83 13.02 1.34 -16.67
C GLY A 83 13.50 2.78 -16.87
N VAL A 84 13.27 3.68 -15.91
CA VAL A 84 13.51 5.12 -16.04
C VAL A 84 13.99 5.72 -14.70
N SER A 85 14.81 6.78 -14.76
CA SER A 85 15.28 7.50 -13.56
C SER A 85 14.19 8.38 -12.93
N GLU A 86 14.29 8.61 -11.62
CA GLU A 86 13.37 9.47 -10.86
C GLU A 86 13.18 10.85 -11.51
N ASP A 87 14.28 11.52 -11.89
CA ASP A 87 14.24 12.84 -12.57
C ASP A 87 13.43 12.84 -13.88
N ALA A 88 13.49 11.75 -14.63
CA ALA A 88 12.77 11.64 -15.89
C ALA A 88 11.28 11.37 -15.65
N VAL A 89 10.94 10.61 -14.60
CA VAL A 89 9.56 10.38 -14.18
C VAL A 89 8.90 11.68 -13.73
N VAL A 90 9.57 12.47 -12.88
CA VAL A 90 9.05 13.77 -12.42
C VAL A 90 8.76 14.70 -13.61
N LYS A 91 9.71 14.83 -14.55
CA LYS A 91 9.52 15.66 -15.74
C LYS A 91 8.37 15.20 -16.63
N GLN A 92 8.14 13.90 -16.75
CA GLN A 92 7.01 13.38 -17.52
C GLN A 92 5.68 13.58 -16.78
N LEU A 93 5.67 13.37 -15.48
CA LEU A 93 4.51 13.59 -14.63
C LEU A 93 4.06 15.06 -14.68
N ASP A 94 4.97 16.01 -14.49
CA ASP A 94 4.67 17.44 -14.59
C ASP A 94 4.08 17.81 -15.95
N ARG A 95 4.65 17.30 -17.05
CA ARG A 95 4.12 17.54 -18.40
C ARG A 95 2.70 17.00 -18.56
N ILE A 96 2.41 15.81 -18.04
CA ILE A 96 1.06 15.23 -18.11
C ILE A 96 0.08 16.11 -17.33
N LEU A 97 0.45 16.55 -16.12
CA LEU A 97 -0.39 17.40 -15.28
C LEU A 97 -0.59 18.80 -15.88
N GLU A 98 0.40 19.38 -16.57
CA GLU A 98 0.29 20.66 -17.26
C GLU A 98 -0.57 20.59 -18.54
N GLN A 99 -0.55 19.45 -19.24
CA GLN A 99 -1.31 19.25 -20.48
C GLN A 99 -2.82 19.07 -20.25
N HIS A 100 -3.22 18.65 -19.05
CA HIS A 100 -4.60 18.34 -18.71
C HIS A 100 -5.09 19.24 -17.57
N MET A 101 -5.95 20.23 -17.90
CA MET A 101 -6.49 21.15 -16.88
C MET A 101 -7.58 20.53 -16.00
N ASP A 102 -8.36 19.59 -16.56
CA ASP A 102 -9.42 18.86 -15.84
C ASP A 102 -9.01 17.40 -15.69
N LEU A 103 -8.40 17.06 -14.55
CA LEU A 103 -8.03 15.70 -14.21
C LEU A 103 -9.19 15.00 -13.50
N SER A 104 -9.45 13.74 -13.85
CA SER A 104 -10.37 12.91 -13.09
C SER A 104 -9.83 12.63 -11.69
N GLN A 105 -10.70 12.25 -10.77
CA GLN A 105 -10.31 11.87 -9.41
C GLN A 105 -9.34 10.67 -9.41
N SER A 106 -9.53 9.73 -10.36
CA SER A 106 -8.63 8.58 -10.52
C SER A 106 -7.23 9.02 -10.97
N ALA A 107 -7.14 9.92 -11.95
CA ALA A 107 -5.87 10.48 -12.41
C ALA A 107 -5.12 11.19 -11.26
N ILE A 108 -5.82 11.95 -10.42
CA ILE A 108 -5.24 12.64 -9.25
C ILE A 108 -4.64 11.62 -8.26
N VAL A 109 -5.37 10.55 -7.95
CA VAL A 109 -4.88 9.49 -7.05
C VAL A 109 -3.65 8.79 -7.62
N ILE A 110 -3.64 8.47 -8.93
CA ILE A 110 -2.50 7.81 -9.57
C ILE A 110 -1.28 8.74 -9.58
N ALA A 111 -1.46 10.03 -9.92
CA ALA A 111 -0.38 11.02 -9.90
C ALA A 111 0.22 11.18 -8.49
N ALA A 112 -0.62 11.30 -7.47
CA ALA A 112 -0.18 11.35 -6.07
C ALA A 112 0.55 10.07 -5.64
N THR A 113 0.11 8.90 -6.12
CA THR A 113 0.78 7.61 -5.87
C THR A 113 2.17 7.57 -6.48
N ILE A 114 2.38 8.13 -7.68
CA ILE A 114 3.71 8.26 -8.29
C ILE A 114 4.61 9.16 -7.44
N TYR A 115 4.11 10.31 -6.97
CA TYR A 115 4.89 11.19 -6.08
C TYR A 115 5.27 10.51 -4.76
N LEU A 116 4.39 9.71 -4.17
CA LEU A 116 4.69 8.95 -2.96
C LEU A 116 5.80 7.91 -3.21
N HIS A 117 5.79 7.25 -4.35
CA HIS A 117 6.84 6.32 -4.77
C HIS A 117 8.20 6.99 -5.04
N LEU A 118 8.21 8.31 -5.25
CA LEU A 118 9.41 9.15 -5.41
C LEU A 118 9.82 9.83 -4.08
N ASP A 119 9.19 9.48 -2.96
CA ASP A 119 9.36 10.13 -1.65
C ASP A 119 9.06 11.65 -1.64
N MET A 120 8.29 12.12 -2.62
CA MET A 120 7.90 13.54 -2.80
C MET A 120 6.53 13.83 -2.18
N VAL A 121 6.40 13.61 -0.87
CA VAL A 121 5.11 13.63 -0.16
C VAL A 121 4.39 14.99 -0.24
N GLU A 122 5.13 16.10 -0.25
CA GLU A 122 4.55 17.45 -0.36
C GLU A 122 3.87 17.69 -1.72
N TYR A 123 4.48 17.19 -2.80
CA TYR A 123 3.92 17.27 -4.15
C TYR A 123 2.69 16.37 -4.29
N ALA A 124 2.70 15.19 -3.65
CA ALA A 124 1.54 14.32 -3.57
C ALA A 124 0.36 15.04 -2.89
N LEU A 125 0.58 15.67 -1.72
CA LEU A 125 -0.45 16.44 -1.02
C LEU A 125 -0.99 17.62 -1.82
N LYS A 126 -0.11 18.36 -2.52
CA LYS A 126 -0.51 19.46 -3.39
C LYS A 126 -1.43 18.98 -4.52
N THR A 127 -1.11 17.83 -5.11
CA THR A 127 -1.92 17.21 -6.16
C THR A 127 -3.27 16.75 -5.61
N LEU A 128 -3.29 16.13 -4.43
CA LEU A 128 -4.51 15.64 -3.78
C LEU A 128 -5.48 16.74 -3.37
N ASN A 129 -5.02 17.95 -3.09
CA ASN A 129 -5.89 19.09 -2.78
C ASN A 129 -6.81 19.49 -3.95
N ASN A 130 -6.50 19.07 -5.18
CA ASN A 130 -7.35 19.30 -6.34
C ASN A 130 -8.50 18.27 -6.44
N GLY A 131 -8.43 17.18 -5.68
CA GLY A 131 -9.46 16.15 -5.60
C GLY A 131 -10.34 16.32 -4.35
N SER A 132 -11.58 15.83 -4.43
CA SER A 132 -12.53 15.88 -3.30
C SER A 132 -13.08 14.51 -2.91
N ASP A 133 -12.71 13.45 -3.63
CA ASP A 133 -13.22 12.11 -3.42
C ASP A 133 -12.68 11.44 -2.15
N THR A 134 -13.41 10.45 -1.62
CA THR A 134 -13.06 9.72 -0.40
C THR A 134 -11.68 9.06 -0.52
N TYR A 135 -11.31 8.56 -1.71
CA TYR A 135 -9.97 7.99 -1.94
C TYR A 135 -8.85 9.06 -1.91
N CYS A 136 -9.11 10.27 -2.43
CA CYS A 136 -8.16 11.38 -2.31
C CYS A 136 -7.93 11.75 -0.84
N ASN A 137 -9.01 11.75 -0.04
CA ASN A 137 -8.93 11.99 1.39
C ASN A 137 -8.16 10.88 2.12
N ALA A 138 -8.39 9.61 1.78
CA ALA A 138 -7.67 8.48 2.36
C ALA A 138 -6.16 8.56 2.06
N LEU A 139 -5.79 8.86 0.81
CA LEU A 139 -4.38 9.03 0.43
C LEU A 139 -3.76 10.27 1.09
N THR A 140 -4.54 11.33 1.32
CA THR A 140 -4.11 12.49 2.11
C THR A 140 -3.77 12.10 3.55
N VAL A 141 -4.58 11.25 4.19
CA VAL A 141 -4.26 10.71 5.52
C VAL A 141 -2.93 9.95 5.48
N GLN A 142 -2.75 9.06 4.50
CA GLN A 142 -1.51 8.31 4.33
C GLN A 142 -0.29 9.24 4.18
N CYS A 143 -0.36 10.26 3.31
CA CYS A 143 0.70 11.26 3.15
C CYS A 143 1.03 11.97 4.47
N LEU A 144 0.02 12.41 5.23
CA LEU A 144 0.22 13.11 6.50
C LEU A 144 0.87 12.20 7.56
N LEU A 145 0.54 10.91 7.57
CA LEU A 145 1.18 9.92 8.44
C LEU A 145 2.64 9.66 8.05
N HIS A 146 2.95 9.62 6.74
CA HIS A 146 4.33 9.53 6.25
C HIS A 146 5.18 10.74 6.68
N MET A 147 4.59 11.94 6.70
CA MET A 147 5.26 13.15 7.21
C MET A 147 5.34 13.22 8.75
N ASN A 148 4.92 12.16 9.47
CA ASN A 148 4.79 12.14 10.93
C ASN A 148 3.90 13.27 11.49
N ARG A 149 2.93 13.76 10.72
CA ARG A 149 1.95 14.79 11.11
C ARG A 149 0.63 14.17 11.57
N CYS A 150 0.69 13.40 12.65
CA CYS A 150 -0.48 12.73 13.23
C CYS A 150 -1.60 13.71 13.63
N ASP A 151 -1.26 14.95 13.98
CA ASP A 151 -2.20 16.02 14.29
C ASP A 151 -3.12 16.37 13.11
N LEU A 152 -2.54 16.53 11.92
CA LEU A 152 -3.29 16.83 10.70
C LEU A 152 -4.01 15.59 10.18
N ALA A 153 -3.38 14.41 10.26
CA ALA A 153 -4.00 13.15 9.87
C ALA A 153 -5.31 12.90 10.64
N GLY A 154 -5.32 13.16 11.95
CA GLY A 154 -6.53 13.04 12.76
C GLY A 154 -7.66 14.00 12.37
N LYS A 155 -7.34 15.20 11.87
CA LYS A 155 -8.34 16.13 11.33
C LYS A 155 -8.92 15.62 10.01
N ALA A 156 -8.08 15.09 9.13
CA ALA A 156 -8.50 14.51 7.86
C ALA A 156 -9.39 13.27 8.07
N VAL A 157 -9.03 12.38 9.00
CA VAL A 157 -9.85 11.22 9.38
C VAL A 157 -11.23 11.65 9.89
N ARG A 158 -11.30 12.63 10.81
CA ARG A 158 -12.59 13.14 11.29
C ARG A 158 -13.45 13.73 10.16
N ARG A 159 -12.83 14.44 9.21
CA ARG A 159 -13.53 14.96 8.04
C ARG A 159 -14.11 13.82 7.20
N MET A 160 -13.36 12.74 7.00
CA MET A 160 -13.83 11.56 6.26
C MET A 160 -14.99 10.87 6.98
N GLN A 161 -14.87 10.64 8.29
CA GLN A 161 -15.94 10.04 9.11
C GLN A 161 -17.23 10.87 9.09
N THR A 162 -17.10 12.21 9.11
CA THR A 162 -18.27 13.10 9.02
C THR A 162 -18.94 13.05 7.64
N ALA A 163 -18.18 12.77 6.58
CA ALA A 163 -18.68 12.71 5.22
C ALA A 163 -19.35 11.37 4.91
N ASP A 164 -18.66 10.26 5.23
CA ASP A 164 -19.15 8.89 5.04
C ASP A 164 -18.33 7.92 5.93
N GLU A 165 -18.83 7.65 7.13
CA GLU A 165 -18.22 6.74 8.10
C GLU A 165 -18.20 5.28 7.63
N ASP A 166 -19.20 4.87 6.85
CA ASP A 166 -19.37 3.49 6.36
C ASP A 166 -18.54 3.19 5.10
N SER A 167 -17.94 4.22 4.50
CA SER A 167 -17.08 4.03 3.34
C SER A 167 -15.83 3.23 3.71
N LEU A 168 -15.49 2.25 2.85
CA LEU A 168 -14.29 1.44 3.00
C LEU A 168 -13.02 2.30 3.17
N ALA A 169 -12.93 3.39 2.40
CA ALA A 169 -11.80 4.31 2.45
C ALA A 169 -11.70 5.06 3.79
N ALA A 170 -12.82 5.48 4.39
CA ALA A 170 -12.81 6.11 5.71
C ALA A 170 -12.46 5.12 6.82
N GLN A 171 -13.01 3.90 6.76
CA GLN A 171 -12.70 2.84 7.73
C GLN A 171 -11.21 2.47 7.69
N LEU A 172 -10.63 2.22 6.51
CA LEU A 172 -9.21 1.91 6.36
C LEU A 172 -8.29 3.07 6.78
N ALA A 173 -8.62 4.30 6.40
CA ALA A 173 -7.84 5.48 6.80
C ALA A 173 -7.89 5.70 8.33
N SER A 174 -9.05 5.45 8.95
CA SER A 174 -9.23 5.52 10.40
C SER A 174 -8.39 4.45 11.11
N ALA A 175 -8.46 3.20 10.65
CA ALA A 175 -7.70 2.09 11.22
C ALA A 175 -6.19 2.36 11.12
N LEU A 176 -5.69 2.79 9.95
CA LEU A 176 -4.27 3.14 9.77
C LEU A 176 -3.83 4.27 10.70
N TYR A 177 -4.65 5.32 10.86
CA TYR A 177 -4.37 6.41 11.78
C TYR A 177 -4.31 5.93 13.24
N TYR A 178 -5.24 5.07 13.65
CA TYR A 178 -5.28 4.51 15.01
C TYR A 178 -4.08 3.61 15.29
N VAL A 179 -3.67 2.75 14.34
CA VAL A 179 -2.43 1.96 14.45
C VAL A 179 -1.22 2.88 14.64
N LYS A 180 -1.10 3.94 13.83
CA LYS A 180 0.04 4.87 13.92
C LYS A 180 0.03 5.72 15.19
N LYS A 181 -1.15 6.10 15.69
CA LYS A 181 -1.27 6.91 16.92
C LYS A 181 -1.00 6.08 18.18
N GLY A 182 -1.36 4.80 18.19
CA GLY A 182 -1.11 3.90 19.31
C GLY A 182 -1.98 4.18 20.55
N GLY A 183 -1.62 3.54 21.67
CA GLY A 183 -2.36 3.63 22.94
C GLY A 183 -3.74 3.00 22.85
N ASP A 184 -4.73 3.59 23.53
CA ASP A 184 -6.10 3.06 23.62
C ASP A 184 -6.79 2.92 22.25
N GLN A 185 -6.31 3.63 21.24
CA GLN A 185 -6.89 3.58 19.88
C GLN A 185 -6.55 2.30 19.13
N LEU A 186 -5.55 1.54 19.57
CA LEU A 186 -5.21 0.27 18.93
C LEU A 186 -6.41 -0.70 18.99
N GLN A 187 -7.23 -0.64 20.03
CA GLN A 187 -8.40 -1.52 20.18
C GLN A 187 -9.46 -1.20 19.13
N GLU A 188 -9.70 0.09 18.90
CA GLU A 188 -10.58 0.57 17.84
C GLU A 188 -10.07 0.15 16.45
N ALA A 189 -8.76 0.18 16.23
CA ALA A 189 -8.18 -0.30 14.98
C ALA A 189 -8.46 -1.80 14.73
N ILE A 190 -8.31 -2.64 15.78
CA ILE A 190 -8.60 -4.07 15.70
C ILE A 190 -10.08 -4.28 15.35
N HIS A 191 -10.99 -3.59 16.02
CA HIS A 191 -12.43 -3.72 15.75
C HIS A 191 -12.79 -3.34 14.31
N ILE A 192 -12.21 -2.26 13.78
CA ILE A 192 -12.43 -1.87 12.38
C ILE A 192 -11.93 -2.96 11.42
N TYR A 193 -10.73 -3.53 11.65
CA TYR A 193 -10.21 -4.60 10.79
C TYR A 193 -11.03 -5.88 10.89
N GLU A 194 -11.55 -6.22 12.07
CA GLU A 194 -12.44 -7.37 12.27
C GLU A 194 -13.77 -7.19 11.52
N GLU A 195 -14.40 -6.03 11.65
CA GLU A 195 -15.66 -5.72 10.96
C GLU A 195 -15.49 -5.73 9.44
N LEU A 196 -14.40 -5.14 8.93
CA LEU A 196 -14.05 -5.20 7.51
C LEU A 196 -13.80 -6.63 7.03
N LYS A 197 -13.14 -7.46 7.84
CA LYS A 197 -12.90 -8.87 7.54
C LYS A 197 -14.20 -9.68 7.51
N GLU A 198 -15.12 -9.43 8.42
CA GLU A 198 -16.44 -10.07 8.42
C GLU A 198 -17.28 -9.68 7.19
N LYS A 199 -17.21 -8.41 6.78
CA LYS A 199 -17.99 -7.87 5.65
C LYS A 199 -17.44 -8.28 4.28
N HIS A 200 -16.12 -8.25 4.09
CA HIS A 200 -15.48 -8.45 2.79
C HIS A 200 -14.65 -9.75 2.68
N GLY A 201 -14.58 -10.51 3.76
CA GLY A 201 -13.72 -11.69 3.86
C GLY A 201 -12.27 -11.33 4.20
N PRO A 202 -11.45 -12.35 4.53
CA PRO A 202 -10.06 -12.14 4.89
C PRO A 202 -9.22 -11.69 3.69
N SER A 203 -8.31 -10.77 3.94
CA SER A 203 -7.30 -10.34 2.99
C SER A 203 -5.98 -10.11 3.71
N THR A 204 -4.87 -10.24 3.00
CA THR A 204 -3.53 -10.00 3.56
C THR A 204 -3.41 -8.60 4.14
N LEU A 205 -4.02 -7.59 3.52
CA LEU A 205 -4.03 -6.22 4.03
C LEU A 205 -4.74 -6.10 5.38
N LEU A 206 -5.94 -6.65 5.50
CA LEU A 206 -6.72 -6.58 6.75
C LEU A 206 -6.06 -7.36 7.88
N LEU A 207 -5.56 -8.57 7.58
CA LEU A 207 -4.89 -9.41 8.56
C LEU A 207 -3.57 -8.80 9.04
N ASN A 208 -2.78 -8.21 8.15
CA ASN A 208 -1.57 -7.48 8.55
C ASN A 208 -1.88 -6.22 9.36
N GLY A 209 -2.94 -5.49 9.01
CA GLY A 209 -3.40 -4.34 9.79
C GLY A 209 -3.84 -4.74 11.21
N GLN A 210 -4.63 -5.82 11.32
CA GLN A 210 -5.06 -6.39 12.60
C GLN A 210 -3.85 -6.86 13.43
N ALA A 211 -2.92 -7.59 12.81
CA ALA A 211 -1.70 -8.05 13.47
C ALA A 211 -0.81 -6.89 13.93
N ALA A 212 -0.64 -5.84 13.12
CA ALA A 212 0.13 -4.65 13.51
C ALA A 212 -0.48 -3.95 14.73
N ALA A 213 -1.81 -3.88 14.83
CA ALA A 213 -2.49 -3.33 15.99
C ALA A 213 -2.28 -4.20 17.25
N LEU A 214 -2.40 -5.53 17.14
CA LEU A 214 -2.13 -6.49 18.22
C LEU A 214 -0.68 -6.43 18.70
N MET A 215 0.27 -6.35 17.77
CA MET A 215 1.70 -6.15 18.04
C MET A 215 1.94 -4.83 18.77
N GLY A 216 1.25 -3.76 18.37
CA GLY A 216 1.30 -2.46 19.06
C GLY A 216 0.84 -2.52 20.53
N MET A 217 -0.03 -3.47 20.88
CA MET A 217 -0.45 -3.74 22.26
C MET A 217 0.47 -4.72 23.01
N ASN A 218 1.52 -5.23 22.37
CA ASN A 218 2.34 -6.33 22.85
C ASN A 218 1.59 -7.66 22.99
N ASN A 219 0.47 -7.85 22.27
CA ASN A 219 -0.27 -9.11 22.27
C ASN A 219 0.23 -10.05 21.15
N TRP A 220 1.46 -10.54 21.33
CA TRP A 220 2.15 -11.37 20.34
C TRP A 220 1.48 -12.73 20.12
N VAL A 221 0.82 -13.27 21.16
CA VAL A 221 0.17 -14.58 21.14
C VAL A 221 -1.06 -14.57 20.23
N GLU A 222 -1.84 -13.49 20.25
CA GLU A 222 -2.99 -13.32 19.35
C GLU A 222 -2.59 -12.87 17.94
N ALA A 223 -1.44 -12.19 17.78
CA ALA A 223 -0.94 -11.80 16.47
C ALA A 223 -0.46 -13.00 15.63
N GLU A 224 0.14 -14.03 16.25
CA GLU A 224 0.63 -15.23 15.56
C GLU A 224 -0.44 -15.94 14.69
N PRO A 225 -1.62 -16.32 15.19
CA PRO A 225 -2.64 -16.99 14.37
C PRO A 225 -3.20 -16.10 13.26
N VAL A 226 -3.32 -14.78 13.49
CA VAL A 226 -3.77 -13.82 12.45
C VAL A 226 -2.78 -13.76 11.29
N LEU A 227 -1.48 -13.73 11.59
CA LEU A 227 -0.43 -13.76 10.57
C LEU A 227 -0.32 -15.12 9.90
N GLN A 228 -0.61 -16.22 10.61
CA GLN A 228 -0.65 -17.55 9.99
C GLN A 228 -1.77 -17.64 8.95
N GLU A 229 -2.95 -17.10 9.24
CA GLU A 229 -4.05 -16.98 8.27
C GLU A 229 -3.59 -16.16 7.04
N ALA A 230 -2.82 -15.09 7.24
CA ALA A 230 -2.30 -14.28 6.14
C ALA A 230 -1.26 -15.03 5.28
N ILE A 231 -0.41 -15.86 5.89
CA ILE A 231 0.54 -16.74 5.17
C ILE A 231 -0.20 -17.78 4.32
N ASP A 232 -1.30 -18.33 4.86
CA ASP A 232 -2.09 -19.34 4.15
C ASP A 232 -2.79 -18.74 2.91
N LEU A 233 -3.09 -17.43 2.93
CA LEU A 233 -3.62 -16.70 1.77
C LEU A 233 -2.56 -16.32 0.74
N ASP A 234 -1.45 -15.73 1.19
CA ASP A 234 -0.32 -15.35 0.34
C ASP A 234 0.99 -15.47 1.12
N GLY A 235 1.62 -16.64 1.02
CA GLY A 235 2.88 -16.92 1.69
C GLY A 235 4.04 -16.05 1.20
N ASN A 236 3.92 -15.34 0.07
CA ASN A 236 4.98 -14.50 -0.46
C ASN A 236 4.76 -13.01 -0.19
N ASN A 237 3.75 -12.65 0.61
CA ASN A 237 3.49 -11.28 0.97
C ASN A 237 4.62 -10.74 1.89
N PRO A 238 5.35 -9.68 1.49
CA PRO A 238 6.48 -9.17 2.26
C PRO A 238 6.08 -8.66 3.65
N ASP A 239 4.94 -7.96 3.76
CA ASP A 239 4.47 -7.38 5.02
C ASP A 239 4.14 -8.48 6.04
N THR A 240 3.46 -9.54 5.59
CA THR A 240 3.17 -10.72 6.42
C THR A 240 4.44 -11.37 6.95
N ILE A 241 5.44 -11.56 6.09
CA ILE A 241 6.71 -12.19 6.47
C ILE A 241 7.43 -11.34 7.50
N VAL A 242 7.51 -10.01 7.29
CA VAL A 242 8.15 -9.08 8.23
C VAL A 242 7.44 -9.07 9.57
N ASN A 243 6.11 -8.97 9.59
CA ASN A 243 5.33 -9.01 10.82
C ASN A 243 5.53 -10.35 11.56
N MET A 244 5.58 -11.46 10.84
CA MET A 244 5.80 -12.78 11.42
C MET A 244 7.21 -12.92 12.02
N ILE A 245 8.24 -12.36 11.38
CA ILE A 245 9.61 -12.30 11.93
C ILE A 245 9.60 -11.60 13.29
N VAL A 246 8.94 -10.45 13.40
CA VAL A 246 8.85 -9.68 14.65
C VAL A 246 8.11 -10.48 15.72
N VAL A 247 6.95 -11.05 15.41
CA VAL A 247 6.17 -11.87 16.34
C VAL A 247 6.99 -13.07 16.84
N TYR A 248 7.66 -13.80 15.95
CA TYR A 248 8.48 -14.96 16.32
C TYR A 248 9.67 -14.59 17.18
N HIS A 249 10.26 -13.42 16.98
CA HIS A 249 11.31 -12.91 17.85
C HIS A 249 10.79 -12.66 19.28
N HIS A 250 9.62 -12.01 19.42
CA HIS A 250 9.01 -11.75 20.72
C HIS A 250 8.49 -13.01 21.43
N LEU A 251 8.07 -14.03 20.69
CA LEU A 251 7.64 -15.32 21.22
C LEU A 251 8.81 -16.28 21.54
N GLY A 252 10.06 -15.87 21.28
CA GLY A 252 11.24 -16.69 21.56
C GLY A 252 11.32 -17.96 20.72
N LYS A 253 10.80 -17.93 19.49
CA LYS A 253 10.88 -19.07 18.56
C LYS A 253 12.35 -19.30 18.15
N PRO A 254 12.71 -20.52 17.71
CA PRO A 254 14.08 -20.84 17.29
C PRO A 254 14.59 -19.90 16.19
N ALA A 255 15.85 -19.47 16.28
CA ALA A 255 16.48 -18.60 15.30
C ALA A 255 16.47 -19.18 13.88
N GLU A 256 16.50 -20.51 13.75
CA GLU A 256 16.38 -21.22 12.47
C GLU A 256 15.06 -20.90 11.76
N THR A 257 13.95 -20.86 12.49
CA THR A 257 12.62 -20.52 11.95
C THR A 257 12.58 -19.08 11.46
N ILE A 258 13.18 -18.15 12.23
CA ILE A 258 13.27 -16.73 11.88
C ILE A 258 14.15 -16.53 10.65
N ASN A 259 15.31 -17.19 10.59
CA ASN A 259 16.22 -17.12 9.46
C ASN A 259 15.60 -17.68 8.17
N ARG A 260 14.72 -18.69 8.27
CA ARG A 260 13.95 -19.20 7.14
C ARG A 260 13.02 -18.11 6.58
N LEU A 261 12.31 -17.38 7.44
CA LEU A 261 11.45 -16.26 7.02
C LEU A 261 12.25 -15.12 6.39
N ILE A 262 13.41 -14.77 6.96
CA ILE A 262 14.31 -13.76 6.37
C ILE A 262 14.78 -14.21 4.97
N SER A 263 15.11 -15.50 4.81
CA SER A 263 15.49 -16.05 3.50
C SER A 263 14.33 -15.99 2.51
N GLN A 264 13.13 -16.35 2.95
CA GLN A 264 11.91 -16.24 2.14
C GLN A 264 11.64 -14.79 1.71
N LEU A 265 11.84 -13.81 2.60
CA LEU A 265 11.72 -12.38 2.27
C LEU A 265 12.73 -11.97 1.20
N ARG A 266 13.99 -12.44 1.28
CA ARG A 266 15.02 -12.19 0.26
C ARG A 266 14.65 -12.76 -1.10
N ASP A 267 14.03 -13.93 -1.13
CA ASP A 267 13.59 -14.57 -2.38
C ASP A 267 12.40 -13.83 -3.00
N CYS A 268 11.46 -13.33 -2.19
CA CYS A 268 10.26 -12.64 -2.66
C CYS A 268 10.50 -11.17 -3.03
N CYS A 269 11.33 -10.45 -2.27
CA CYS A 269 11.54 -9.02 -2.43
C CYS A 269 12.94 -8.60 -1.94
N LYS A 270 13.93 -8.64 -2.84
CA LYS A 270 15.33 -8.32 -2.50
C LYS A 270 15.55 -6.90 -1.99
N ASP A 271 14.81 -5.95 -2.54
CA ASP A 271 14.96 -4.51 -2.23
C ASP A 271 13.99 -4.04 -1.13
N HIS A 272 13.42 -4.96 -0.35
CA HIS A 272 12.49 -4.59 0.70
C HIS A 272 13.18 -3.70 1.75
N PRO A 273 12.59 -2.57 2.19
CA PRO A 273 13.21 -1.63 3.12
C PRO A 273 13.74 -2.29 4.41
N PHE A 274 13.02 -3.27 4.95
CA PHE A 274 13.46 -4.06 6.10
C PHE A 274 14.79 -4.78 5.87
N LEU A 275 15.01 -5.36 4.68
CA LEU A 275 16.26 -6.07 4.37
C LEU A 275 17.43 -5.10 4.19
N VAL A 276 17.17 -3.94 3.60
CA VAL A 276 18.16 -2.87 3.44
C VAL A 276 18.62 -2.38 4.82
N ASP A 277 17.67 -1.99 5.69
CA ASP A 277 17.97 -1.57 7.05
C ASP A 277 18.66 -2.69 7.85
N TYR A 278 18.24 -3.95 7.68
CA TYR A 278 18.88 -5.08 8.33
C TYR A 278 20.37 -5.20 7.99
N VAL A 279 20.74 -5.08 6.71
CA VAL A 279 22.14 -5.13 6.26
C VAL A 279 22.91 -3.89 6.75
N GLU A 280 22.31 -2.70 6.67
CA GLU A 280 22.92 -1.47 7.18
C GLU A 280 23.24 -1.56 8.69
N LYS A 281 22.34 -2.18 9.47
CA LYS A 281 22.55 -2.40 10.90
C LYS A 281 23.62 -3.45 11.19
N GLU A 282 23.75 -4.48 10.35
CA GLU A 282 24.82 -5.48 10.44
C GLU A 282 26.21 -4.84 10.17
N ASP A 283 26.29 -3.98 9.14
CA ASP A 283 27.49 -3.22 8.82
C ASP A 283 27.86 -2.21 9.91
N GLU A 284 26.86 -1.50 10.45
CA GLU A 284 27.03 -0.57 11.56
C GLU A 284 27.54 -1.28 12.82
N PHE A 285 26.98 -2.45 13.15
CA PHE A 285 27.44 -3.27 14.26
C PHE A 285 28.89 -3.71 14.06
N THR A 286 29.24 -4.20 12.87
CA THR A 286 30.60 -4.63 12.54
C THR A 286 31.60 -3.47 12.64
N ARG A 287 31.22 -2.28 12.18
CA ARG A 287 32.03 -1.06 12.29
C ARG A 287 32.26 -0.68 13.76
N CYS A 288 31.22 -0.70 14.58
CA CYS A 288 31.32 -0.42 16.01
C CYS A 288 32.20 -1.45 16.72
N ALA A 289 32.01 -2.75 16.45
CA ALA A 289 32.81 -3.82 17.04
C ALA A 289 34.31 -3.65 16.74
N LYS A 290 34.67 -3.25 15.51
CA LYS A 290 36.07 -2.96 15.14
C LYS A 290 36.63 -1.75 15.89
N HIS A 291 35.83 -0.71 16.08
CA HIS A 291 36.25 0.52 16.77
C HIS A 291 36.55 0.27 18.26
N TYR A 292 35.80 -0.64 18.89
CA TYR A 292 35.97 -1.01 20.31
C TYR A 292 36.74 -2.31 20.52
N ALA A 293 37.29 -2.90 19.45
CA ALA A 293 38.10 -4.10 19.57
C ALA A 293 39.37 -3.78 20.38
N PRO A 294 39.77 -4.64 21.34
CA PRO A 294 40.97 -4.42 22.12
C PRO A 294 42.18 -4.35 21.17
N SER A 295 42.89 -3.23 21.19
CA SER A 295 44.17 -3.10 20.49
C SER A 295 45.14 -4.10 21.08
N VAL A 296 45.48 -5.14 20.31
CA VAL A 296 46.45 -6.17 20.71
C VAL A 296 47.79 -5.46 20.96
N PRO A 297 48.31 -5.44 22.20
CA PRO A 297 49.66 -4.96 22.45
C PRO A 297 50.63 -5.93 21.78
N GLY A 298 51.43 -5.42 20.84
CA GLY A 298 52.53 -6.16 20.21
C GLY A 298 53.70 -6.36 21.15
#